data_AF-A0A5J4PPX1-F1
#
_entry.id   AF-A0A5J4PPX1-F1
#
_cell.length_a   1.000
_cell.length_b   1.000
_cell.length_c   1.000
_cell.angle_alpha   90.00
_cell.angle_beta   90.00
_cell.angle_gamma   90.00
#
_symmetry.space_group_name_H-M   'P 1'
#
loop_
_entity.id
_entity.type
_entity.pdbx_description
1 polymer ?
#
loop_
_entity_poly.entity_id
_entity_poly.type
_entity_poly.pdbx_seq_one_letter_code
_entity_poly.pdbx_strand_id
1 'polypeptide(L)'
;TEADFKVVLADWVLSKGEVFYAIGEEKKVEGIAIAIAEGDTLYLSELFAESQEIENELLRQAAITYGCTRLHITIPPTETLEQFPFGMARIIDAKGILSLFAAVHPEIKTDIELEDGFLSSNNGHYCLCNGKCIAGKGKSQSLPLRLSINELTEKILGGMQPYMSLMIN
;
A
#
# COMPACT_ATOMS: atom_id res chain seq x y z
N THR A 1 -6.07 -13.94 3.98
CA THR A 1 -6.11 -15.38 4.32
C THR A 1 -5.98 -16.19 3.04
N GLU A 2 -5.74 -17.51 3.10
CA GLU A 2 -5.69 -18.36 1.89
C GLU A 2 -7.00 -18.26 1.08
N ALA A 3 -8.14 -18.15 1.77
CA ALA A 3 -9.44 -17.95 1.14
C ALA A 3 -9.51 -16.63 0.36
N ASP A 4 -9.05 -15.53 0.96
CA ASP A 4 -9.02 -14.22 0.29
C ASP A 4 -8.13 -14.26 -0.96
N PHE A 5 -6.99 -14.94 -0.88
CA PHE A 5 -6.09 -15.09 -2.04
C PHE A 5 -6.74 -15.90 -3.16
N LYS A 6 -7.52 -16.94 -2.84
CA LYS A 6 -8.28 -17.71 -3.84
C LYS A 6 -9.37 -16.89 -4.52
N VAL A 7 -10.00 -15.96 -3.82
CA VAL A 7 -10.99 -15.05 -4.42
C VAL A 7 -10.33 -14.13 -5.43
N VAL A 8 -9.17 -13.56 -5.07
CA VAL A 8 -8.37 -12.71 -5.96
C VAL A 8 -7.95 -13.48 -7.23
N LEU A 9 -7.43 -14.71 -7.06
CA LEU A 9 -7.06 -15.57 -8.19
C LEU A 9 -8.26 -15.95 -9.07
N ALA A 10 -9.43 -16.20 -8.49
CA ALA A 10 -10.62 -16.57 -9.24
C ALA A 10 -11.12 -15.43 -10.14
N ASP A 11 -11.07 -14.19 -9.64
CA ASP A 11 -11.37 -13.00 -10.43
C ASP A 11 -10.39 -12.85 -11.60
N TRP A 12 -9.10 -13.08 -11.36
CA TRP A 12 -8.09 -13.02 -12.41
C TRP A 12 -8.25 -14.07 -13.51
N VAL A 13 -8.63 -15.30 -13.13
CA VAL A 13 -8.96 -16.36 -14.11
C VAL A 13 -10.16 -15.96 -14.98
N LEU A 14 -11.14 -15.26 -14.41
CA LEU A 14 -12.29 -14.74 -15.16
C LEU A 14 -11.87 -13.63 -16.16
N SER A 15 -10.88 -12.83 -15.79
CA SER A 15 -10.31 -11.76 -16.64
C SER A 15 -9.37 -12.26 -17.73
N LYS A 16 -9.17 -13.59 -17.87
CA LYS A 16 -8.22 -14.24 -18.79
C LYS A 16 -6.77 -13.80 -18.59
N GLY A 17 -6.41 -13.39 -17.38
CA GLY A 17 -5.02 -13.08 -17.07
C GLY A 17 -4.18 -14.34 -16.94
N GLU A 18 -2.91 -14.23 -17.31
CA GLU A 18 -1.91 -15.25 -17.05
C GLU A 18 -0.88 -14.75 -16.04
N VAL A 19 -0.38 -15.69 -15.24
CA VAL A 19 0.69 -15.44 -14.28
C VAL A 19 1.98 -15.99 -14.86
N PHE A 20 2.96 -15.11 -15.06
CA PHE A 20 4.31 -15.45 -15.42
C PHE A 20 5.15 -15.48 -14.15
N TYR A 21 6.05 -16.45 -14.06
CA TYR A 21 6.98 -16.53 -12.94
C TYR A 21 8.36 -16.94 -13.44
N ALA A 22 9.39 -16.38 -12.82
CA ALA A 22 10.78 -16.73 -13.08
C ALA A 22 11.27 -17.70 -12.00
N ILE A 23 11.89 -18.79 -12.43
CA ILE A 23 12.52 -19.77 -11.53
C ILE A 23 14.03 -19.65 -11.66
N GLY A 24 14.70 -19.40 -10.54
CA GLY A 24 16.16 -19.38 -10.47
C GLY A 24 16.80 -20.76 -10.31
N GLU A 25 18.13 -20.77 -10.18
CA GLU A 25 18.93 -22.01 -10.13
C GLU A 25 18.53 -22.94 -8.96
N GLU A 26 18.07 -22.37 -7.84
CA GLU A 26 17.63 -23.12 -6.65
C GLU A 26 16.17 -23.58 -6.69
N LYS A 27 15.49 -23.49 -7.85
CA LYS A 27 14.03 -23.71 -7.98
C LYS A 27 13.16 -22.77 -7.14
N LYS A 28 13.70 -21.63 -6.75
CA LYS A 28 12.95 -20.58 -6.06
C LYS A 28 12.31 -19.67 -7.09
N VAL A 29 11.13 -19.15 -6.75
CA VAL A 29 10.48 -18.12 -7.55
C VAL A 29 11.20 -16.81 -7.26
N GLU A 30 11.88 -16.26 -8.26
CA GLU A 30 12.67 -15.02 -8.17
C GLU A 30 11.95 -13.83 -8.83
N GLY A 31 10.81 -14.10 -9.45
CA GLY A 31 9.93 -13.04 -9.95
C GLY A 31 8.57 -13.57 -10.36
N ILE A 32 7.59 -12.67 -10.34
CA ILE A 32 6.20 -12.91 -10.71
C ILE A 32 5.67 -11.69 -11.46
N ALA A 33 4.91 -11.94 -12.51
CA ALA A 33 4.21 -10.92 -13.28
C ALA A 33 2.79 -11.39 -13.57
N ILE A 34 1.82 -10.53 -13.33
CA ILE A 34 0.41 -10.78 -13.63
C ILE A 34 0.03 -9.90 -14.81
N ALA A 35 -0.34 -10.54 -15.92
CA ALA A 35 -0.54 -9.84 -17.18
C ALA A 35 -1.84 -10.24 -17.87
N ILE A 36 -2.54 -9.23 -18.41
CA ILE A 36 -3.76 -9.39 -19.20
C ILE A 36 -3.57 -8.65 -20.52
N ALA A 37 -3.86 -9.33 -21.63
CA ALA A 37 -3.80 -8.70 -22.94
C ALA A 37 -5.18 -8.19 -23.38
N GLU A 38 -5.23 -6.92 -23.79
CA GLU A 38 -6.38 -6.33 -24.47
C GLU A 38 -5.94 -5.73 -25.80
N GLY A 39 -6.32 -6.41 -26.89
CA GLY A 39 -5.88 -6.04 -28.23
C GLY A 39 -4.36 -6.18 -28.40
N ASP A 40 -3.69 -5.05 -28.64
CA ASP A 40 -2.23 -4.97 -28.83
C ASP A 40 -1.49 -4.43 -27.59
N THR A 41 -2.21 -4.24 -26.47
CA THR A 41 -1.62 -3.75 -25.21
C THR A 41 -1.66 -4.84 -24.15
N LEU A 42 -0.52 -5.09 -23.54
CA LEU A 42 -0.39 -5.94 -22.37
C LEU A 42 -0.43 -5.07 -21.11
N TYR A 43 -1.42 -5.32 -20.26
CA TYR A 43 -1.61 -4.66 -18.98
C TYR A 43 -1.01 -5.52 -17.89
N LEU A 44 -0.04 -4.96 -17.16
CA LEU A 44 0.56 -5.58 -15.99
C LEU A 44 0.05 -4.89 -14.73
N SER A 45 -0.70 -5.65 -13.92
CA SER A 45 -1.25 -5.18 -12.65
C SER A 45 -0.27 -5.38 -11.49
N GLU A 46 0.50 -6.46 -11.54
CA GLU A 46 1.51 -6.78 -10.53
C GLU A 46 2.78 -7.27 -11.20
N LEU A 47 3.91 -6.74 -10.75
CA LEU A 47 5.24 -7.12 -11.20
C LEU A 47 6.21 -7.01 -10.03
N PHE A 48 6.77 -8.14 -9.65
CA PHE A 48 7.77 -8.23 -8.61
C PHE A 48 8.91 -9.12 -9.10
N ALA A 49 10.14 -8.61 -9.02
CA ALA A 49 11.33 -9.35 -9.41
C ALA A 49 12.47 -9.02 -8.45
N GLU A 50 13.34 -9.99 -8.20
CA GLU A 50 14.54 -9.79 -7.39
C GLU A 50 15.61 -8.95 -8.10
N SER A 51 15.55 -8.84 -9.43
CA SER A 51 16.46 -8.04 -10.24
C SER A 51 15.77 -7.43 -11.47
N GLN A 52 16.33 -6.33 -11.99
CA GLN A 52 15.86 -5.71 -13.23
C GLN A 52 15.99 -6.64 -14.44
N GLU A 53 16.95 -7.56 -14.42
CA GLU A 53 17.15 -8.54 -15.51
C GLU A 53 15.97 -9.51 -15.56
N ILE A 54 15.55 -10.01 -14.39
CA ILE A 54 14.38 -10.90 -14.25
C ILE A 54 13.10 -10.15 -14.63
N GLU A 55 12.96 -8.90 -14.18
CA GLU A 55 11.84 -8.03 -14.53
C GLU A 55 11.70 -7.87 -16.05
N ASN A 56 12.80 -7.52 -16.73
CA ASN A 56 12.82 -7.34 -18.18
C ASN A 56 12.50 -8.64 -18.93
N GLU A 57 12.99 -9.78 -18.43
CA GLU A 57 12.70 -11.07 -19.05
C GLU A 57 11.23 -11.48 -18.86
N LEU A 58 10.65 -11.24 -17.68
CA LEU A 58 9.22 -11.47 -17.43
C LEU A 58 8.35 -10.63 -18.38
N LEU A 59 8.66 -9.34 -18.51
CA LEU A 59 7.95 -8.44 -19.42
C LEU A 59 8.07 -8.90 -20.88
N ARG A 60 9.28 -9.29 -21.29
CA ARG A 60 9.54 -9.76 -22.65
C ARG A 60 8.79 -11.05 -22.95
N GLN A 61 8.84 -12.04 -22.07
CA GLN A 61 8.15 -13.30 -22.26
C GLN A 61 6.63 -13.10 -22.30
N ALA A 62 6.09 -12.27 -21.41
CA ALA A 62 4.66 -11.96 -21.41
C ALA A 62 4.23 -11.26 -22.73
N ALA A 63 5.01 -10.29 -23.22
CA ALA A 63 4.73 -9.62 -24.49
C ALA A 63 4.78 -10.58 -25.69
N ILE A 64 5.75 -11.50 -25.73
CA ILE A 64 5.87 -12.51 -26.79
C ILE A 64 4.70 -13.49 -26.74
N THR A 65 4.32 -13.99 -25.56
CA THR A 65 3.22 -14.95 -25.40
C THR A 65 1.89 -14.39 -25.90
N TYR A 66 1.61 -13.11 -25.61
CA TYR A 66 0.39 -12.45 -26.05
C TYR A 66 0.49 -11.78 -27.43
N GLY A 67 1.69 -11.64 -27.99
CA GLY A 67 1.93 -10.96 -29.26
C GLY A 67 1.64 -9.45 -29.21
N CYS A 68 1.77 -8.82 -28.04
CA CYS A 68 1.52 -7.39 -27.85
C CYS A 68 2.75 -6.55 -28.14
N THR A 69 2.57 -5.38 -28.75
CA THR A 69 3.67 -4.40 -28.99
C THR A 69 3.70 -3.27 -27.96
N ARG A 70 2.67 -3.15 -27.13
CA ARG A 70 2.55 -2.10 -26.11
C ARG A 70 2.46 -2.72 -24.71
N LEU A 71 3.12 -2.08 -23.76
CA LEU A 71 3.06 -2.44 -22.34
C LEU A 71 2.44 -1.28 -21.56
N HIS A 72 1.54 -1.61 -20.64
CA HIS A 72 1.02 -0.70 -19.64
C HIS A 72 1.27 -1.30 -18.26
N ILE A 73 2.12 -0.65 -17.46
CA ILE A 73 2.58 -1.15 -16.17
C ILE A 73 2.14 -0.17 -15.09
N THR A 74 1.46 -0.68 -14.07
CA THR A 74 1.15 0.11 -12.87
C THR A 74 2.27 -0.06 -11.85
N ILE A 75 2.88 1.05 -11.43
CA ILE A 75 3.96 1.06 -10.44
C ILE A 75 3.65 2.05 -9.31
N PRO A 76 4.28 1.90 -8.13
CA PRO A 76 4.20 2.90 -7.07
C PRO A 76 4.60 4.29 -7.58
N PRO A 77 4.05 5.36 -6.97
CA PRO A 77 4.26 6.72 -7.44
C PRO A 77 5.74 7.09 -7.42
N THR A 78 6.23 7.61 -8.56
CA THR A 78 7.58 8.17 -8.72
C THR A 78 7.49 9.67 -9.05
N GLU A 79 8.52 10.44 -8.73
CA GLU A 79 8.55 11.88 -9.00
C GLU A 79 8.55 12.24 -10.50
N THR A 80 8.92 11.28 -11.35
CA THR A 80 9.18 11.49 -12.77
C THR A 80 8.00 11.15 -13.68
N LEU A 81 6.98 10.46 -13.17
CA LEU A 81 5.83 10.00 -13.93
C LEU A 81 4.54 10.68 -13.46
N GLU A 82 3.52 10.66 -14.33
CA GLU A 82 2.19 11.12 -13.98
C GLU A 82 1.60 10.24 -12.88
N GLN A 83 1.12 10.88 -11.81
CA GLN A 83 0.58 10.19 -10.64
C GLN A 83 -0.94 10.27 -10.64
N PHE A 84 -1.57 9.15 -10.33
CA PHE A 84 -3.01 9.06 -10.19
C PHE A 84 -3.37 8.68 -8.76
N PRO A 85 -4.34 9.35 -8.12
CA PRO A 85 -4.78 8.99 -6.78
C PRO A 85 -5.40 7.60 -6.81
N PHE A 86 -4.92 6.71 -5.95
CA PHE A 86 -5.37 5.32 -5.91
C PHE A 86 -5.71 4.91 -4.48
N GLY A 87 -6.94 4.46 -4.26
CA GLY A 87 -7.44 4.07 -2.94
C GLY A 87 -7.61 5.23 -1.96
N MET A 88 -8.22 4.92 -0.81
CA MET A 88 -8.28 5.80 0.35
C MET A 88 -8.04 4.95 1.60
N ALA A 89 -7.20 5.44 2.51
CA ALA A 89 -7.00 4.81 3.81
C ALA A 89 -7.78 5.57 4.89
N ARG A 90 -8.12 4.86 5.96
CA ARG A 90 -8.71 5.46 7.16
C ARG A 90 -8.26 4.69 8.39
N ILE A 91 -7.79 5.40 9.41
CA ILE A 91 -7.51 4.82 10.72
C ILE A 91 -8.83 4.44 11.42
N ILE A 92 -8.95 3.19 11.83
CA ILE A 92 -10.11 2.66 12.56
C ILE A 92 -9.88 2.68 14.08
N ASP A 93 -8.68 2.30 14.53
CA ASP A 93 -8.24 2.38 15.94
C ASP A 93 -7.10 3.40 16.07
N ALA A 94 -7.46 4.62 16.50
CA ALA A 94 -6.50 5.69 16.68
C ALA A 94 -5.45 5.38 17.75
N LYS A 95 -5.85 4.74 18.86
CA LYS A 95 -4.92 4.44 19.95
C LYS A 95 -3.90 3.40 19.53
N GLY A 96 -4.34 2.34 18.85
CA GLY A 96 -3.48 1.28 18.32
C GLY A 96 -2.43 1.83 17.36
N ILE A 97 -2.87 2.58 16.35
CA ILE A 97 -1.97 3.18 15.36
C ILE A 97 -1.02 4.20 15.99
N LEU A 98 -1.51 5.09 16.86
CA LEU A 98 -0.65 6.06 17.54
C LEU A 98 0.39 5.40 18.46
N SER A 99 0.05 4.27 19.07
CA SER A 99 1.00 3.49 19.87
C SER A 99 2.11 2.90 19.02
N LEU A 100 1.76 2.34 17.85
CA LEU A 100 2.74 1.83 16.89
C LEU A 100 3.62 2.95 16.33
N PHE A 101 3.00 4.05 15.92
CA PHE A 101 3.69 5.22 15.38
C PHE A 101 4.70 5.79 16.40
N ALA A 102 4.29 5.94 17.67
CA ALA A 102 5.21 6.38 18.71
C ALA A 102 6.36 5.40 18.93
N ALA A 103 6.09 4.09 18.93
CA ALA A 103 7.12 3.08 19.14
C ALA A 103 8.19 3.07 18.02
N VAL A 104 7.78 3.32 16.77
CA VAL A 104 8.70 3.45 15.63
C VAL A 104 9.46 4.78 15.65
N HIS A 105 8.85 5.84 16.19
CA HIS A 105 9.39 7.19 16.24
C HIS A 105 9.51 7.73 17.68
N PRO A 106 10.38 7.16 18.53
CA PRO A 106 10.47 7.53 19.95
C PRO A 106 10.91 8.97 20.21
N GLU A 107 11.53 9.62 19.22
CA GLU A 107 11.93 11.03 19.21
C GLU A 107 10.74 12.00 19.14
N ILE A 108 9.60 11.56 18.61
CA ILE A 108 8.42 12.41 18.45
C ILE A 108 7.77 12.66 19.82
N LYS A 109 7.60 13.94 20.14
CA LYS A 109 6.88 14.42 21.32
C LYS A 109 5.77 15.36 20.88
N THR A 110 4.52 14.96 21.13
CA THR A 110 3.36 15.72 20.63
C THR A 110 2.12 15.36 21.42
N ASP A 111 1.29 16.37 21.66
CA ASP A 111 -0.07 16.19 22.19
C ASP A 111 -1.07 16.40 21.07
N ILE A 112 -2.00 15.46 20.93
CA ILE A 112 -3.01 15.45 19.88
C ILE A 112 -4.38 15.52 20.54
N GLU A 113 -5.23 16.42 20.06
CA GLU A 113 -6.67 16.41 20.31
C GLU A 113 -7.33 15.91 19.03
N LEU A 114 -7.88 14.69 19.07
CA LEU A 114 -8.41 14.00 17.90
C LEU A 114 -9.94 14.08 17.87
N GLU A 115 -10.46 14.46 16.71
CA GLU A 115 -11.88 14.44 16.38
C GLU A 115 -12.18 13.48 15.22
N ASP A 116 -13.15 12.61 15.46
CA ASP A 116 -13.68 11.63 14.54
C ASP A 116 -15.22 11.68 14.64
N GLY A 117 -15.84 12.17 13.56
CA GLY A 117 -17.29 12.26 13.45
C GLY A 117 -18.01 10.93 13.23
N PHE A 118 -17.28 9.84 12.92
CA PHE A 118 -17.87 8.53 12.64
C PHE A 118 -17.61 7.51 13.76
N LEU A 119 -16.38 7.47 14.29
CA LEU A 119 -15.98 6.54 15.34
C LEU A 119 -15.61 7.29 16.61
N SER A 120 -16.59 7.53 17.48
CA SER A 120 -16.38 8.29 18.72
C SER A 120 -15.36 7.66 19.67
N SER A 121 -15.04 6.38 19.52
CA SER A 121 -13.97 5.70 20.25
C SER A 121 -12.57 6.25 19.96
N ASN A 122 -12.39 6.93 18.82
CA ASN A 122 -11.15 7.61 18.47
C ASN A 122 -11.07 9.02 19.06
N ASN A 123 -12.17 9.56 19.59
CA ASN A 123 -12.17 10.94 20.09
C ASN A 123 -11.40 11.05 21.40
N GLY A 124 -10.61 12.10 21.53
CA GLY A 124 -9.97 12.45 22.78
C GLY A 124 -8.55 12.95 22.63
N HIS A 125 -7.86 12.98 23.76
CA HIS A 125 -6.48 13.45 23.84
C HIS A 125 -5.50 12.28 23.84
N TYR A 126 -4.46 12.40 23.03
CA TYR A 126 -3.36 11.44 22.92
C TYR A 126 -2.04 12.15 23.10
N CYS A 127 -1.23 11.68 24.04
CA CYS A 127 0.13 12.17 24.24
C CYS A 127 1.13 11.15 23.70
N LEU A 128 1.96 11.57 22.75
CA LEU A 128 3.09 10.80 22.25
C LEU A 128 4.36 11.30 22.92
N CYS A 129 5.07 10.41 23.61
CA CYS A 129 6.36 10.74 24.22
C CYS A 129 7.18 9.48 24.49
N ASN A 130 8.47 9.52 24.17
CA ASN A 130 9.45 8.47 24.49
C ASN A 130 8.99 7.07 24.05
N GLY A 131 8.49 6.96 22.82
CA GLY A 131 8.07 5.66 22.28
C GLY A 131 6.68 5.19 22.69
N LYS A 132 5.91 6.01 23.44
CA LYS A 132 4.62 5.60 24.02
C LYS A 132 3.51 6.57 23.65
N CYS A 133 2.32 6.00 23.47
CA CYS A 133 1.06 6.73 23.36
C CYS A 133 0.27 6.57 24.67
N ILE A 134 -0.14 7.69 25.27
CA ILE A 134 -1.00 7.74 26.44
C ILE A 134 -2.29 8.44 26.05
N ALA A 135 -3.41 7.72 26.12
CA ALA A 135 -4.74 8.27 25.89
C ALA A 135 -5.33 8.83 27.19
N GLY A 136 -5.91 10.03 27.13
CA GLY A 136 -6.57 10.69 28.26
C GLY A 136 -6.09 12.13 28.48
N LYS A 137 -6.65 12.80 29.48
CA LYS A 137 -6.32 14.19 29.82
C LYS A 137 -4.95 14.27 30.50
N GLY A 138 -3.89 14.18 29.71
CA GLY A 138 -2.56 14.62 30.13
C GLY A 138 -2.59 16.13 30.35
N LYS A 139 -2.09 16.59 31.51
CA LYS A 139 -1.83 18.02 31.74
C LYS A 139 -0.59 18.42 30.94
N SER A 140 -0.74 18.58 29.63
CA SER A 140 0.33 19.20 28.84
C SER A 140 0.28 20.71 29.03
N GLN A 141 1.46 21.32 29.12
CA GLN A 141 1.62 22.78 29.17
C GLN A 141 1.55 23.40 27.77
N SER A 142 1.68 22.58 26.71
CA SER A 142 1.58 23.02 25.31
C SER A 142 0.17 22.87 24.76
N LEU A 143 -0.20 23.79 23.85
CA LEU A 143 -1.44 23.69 23.09
C LEU A 143 -1.43 22.39 22.26
N PRO A 144 -2.48 21.54 22.35
CA PRO A 144 -2.51 20.29 21.60
C PRO A 144 -2.69 20.56 20.10
N LEU A 145 -2.07 19.71 19.28
CA LEU A 145 -2.32 19.64 17.85
C LEU A 145 -3.72 19.06 17.63
N ARG A 146 -4.62 19.88 17.12
CA ARG A 146 -5.98 19.44 16.76
C ARG A 146 -5.95 18.78 15.41
N LEU A 147 -6.43 17.54 15.34
CA LEU A 147 -6.52 16.78 14.09
C LEU A 147 -7.90 16.17 13.98
N SER A 148 -8.45 16.17 12.77
CA SER A 148 -9.45 15.20 12.36
C SER A 148 -8.81 13.83 12.13
N ILE A 149 -9.63 12.77 12.14
CA ILE A 149 -9.17 11.41 11.79
C ILE A 149 -8.54 11.33 10.39
N ASN A 150 -9.01 12.14 9.44
CA ASN A 150 -8.46 12.17 8.08
C ASN A 150 -7.06 12.82 8.07
N GLU A 151 -6.88 13.94 8.78
CA GLU A 151 -5.58 14.59 8.93
C GLU A 151 -4.58 13.71 9.69
N LEU A 152 -5.04 12.98 10.71
CA LEU A 152 -4.21 11.99 11.38
C LEU A 152 -3.79 10.86 10.44
N THR A 153 -4.72 10.37 9.62
CA THR A 153 -4.46 9.31 8.63
C THR A 153 -3.41 9.77 7.63
N GLU A 154 -3.57 10.97 7.06
CA GLU A 154 -2.60 11.56 6.14
C GLU A 154 -1.23 11.76 6.80
N LYS A 155 -1.22 12.25 8.05
CA LYS A 155 0.03 12.48 8.78
C LYS A 155 0.84 11.19 9.01
N ILE A 156 0.17 10.06 9.20
CA ILE A 156 0.83 8.78 9.50
C ILE A 156 1.11 7.99 8.22
N LEU A 157 0.19 8.00 7.26
CA LEU A 157 0.23 7.13 6.07
C LEU A 157 0.58 7.86 4.77
N GLY A 158 0.42 9.19 4.69
CA GLY A 158 0.58 9.95 3.44
C GLY A 158 2.00 9.95 2.88
N GLY A 159 3.01 9.82 3.75
CA GLY A 159 4.40 9.64 3.33
C GLY A 159 4.75 8.20 2.93
N MET A 160 3.83 7.25 3.08
CA MET A 160 4.05 5.88 2.66
C MET A 160 3.82 5.76 1.14
N GLN A 161 4.63 4.93 0.48
CA GLN A 161 4.41 4.52 -0.90
C GLN A 161 3.97 3.05 -0.92
N PRO A 162 2.78 2.72 -0.36
CA PRO A 162 2.34 1.34 -0.34
C PRO A 162 2.13 0.87 -1.78
N TYR A 163 2.60 -0.33 -2.08
CA TYR A 163 2.22 -0.99 -3.32
C TYR A 163 0.72 -1.30 -3.24
N MET A 164 -0.07 -0.59 -4.04
CA MET A 164 -1.52 -0.79 -4.12
C MET A 164 -1.87 -1.27 -5.53
N SER A 165 -1.76 -2.57 -5.75
CA SER A 165 -2.46 -3.25 -6.83
C SER A 165 -3.86 -3.62 -6.33
N LEU A 166 -4.84 -2.77 -6.61
CA LEU A 166 -6.21 -3.28 -6.68
C LEU A 166 -6.36 -3.92 -8.05
N MET A 167 -7.09 -5.03 -8.08
CA MET A 167 -7.49 -5.77 -9.27
C MET A 167 -7.73 -4.85 -10.48
N ILE A 168 -7.40 -5.37 -11.66
CA ILE A 168 -7.54 -4.70 -12.95
C ILE A 168 -8.95 -4.12 -13.06
N ASN A 169 -9.04 -2.79 -13.12
CA ASN A 169 -10.27 -2.05 -13.42
C ASN A 169 -10.52 -2.03 -14.92
#